data_AF-A0A662SUB0-F1
#
_entry.id   AF-A0A662SUB0-F1
#
_cell.length_a   1.000
_cell.length_b   1.000
_cell.length_c   1.000
_cell.angle_alpha   90.00
_cell.angle_beta   90.00
_cell.angle_gamma   90.00
#
_symmetry.space_group_name_H-M   'P 1'
#
loop_
_entity.id
_entity.type
_entity.pdbx_description
1 polymer ?
#
loop_
_entity_poly.entity_id
_entity_poly.type
_entity_poly.pdbx_seq_one_letter_code
_entity_poly.pdbx_strand_id
1 'polypeptide(L)'
;RIKVLGRPVCVGVSRKSFIGAILGLDRPEDRLYGSIAAAAVAVYCGADVVRTHDVRETLHAVRVAEAIRGSLKAVKAGSVECYVLPPLLEGDALELFTRIGCHPVGSTIMSRKARHYILLLKGVSSPVANVLKQEMLAAGGEAAIPAVALVGGRQLHDVVVMGTRSQLERVVEKLKLNAKYAETLSGDFTQLAEAIEKAAELKR
;
A
#
# COMPACT_ATOMS: atom_id res chain seq x y z
N ARG A 1 8.21 0.62 -6.91
CA ARG A 1 9.56 1.20 -6.67
C ARG A 1 10.61 0.37 -7.41
N ILE A 2 11.62 0.99 -8.03
CA ILE A 2 12.64 0.33 -8.89
C ILE A 2 13.67 -0.50 -8.09
N LYS A 3 13.59 -0.53 -6.75
CA LYS A 3 14.49 -1.29 -5.86
C LYS A 3 14.52 -2.80 -6.13
N VAL A 4 13.48 -3.35 -6.76
CA VAL A 4 13.42 -4.75 -7.23
C VAL A 4 14.61 -5.16 -8.10
N LEU A 5 15.34 -4.20 -8.70
CA LEU A 5 16.55 -4.47 -9.50
C LEU A 5 17.80 -4.76 -8.66
N GLY A 6 17.76 -4.66 -7.32
CA GLY A 6 18.89 -4.97 -6.44
C GLY A 6 20.12 -4.08 -6.64
N ARG A 7 19.94 -2.87 -7.17
CA ARG A 7 21.01 -1.91 -7.48
C ARG A 7 20.64 -0.50 -6.99
N PRO A 8 21.63 0.36 -6.69
CA PRO A 8 21.37 1.76 -6.34
C PRO A 8 20.54 2.46 -7.41
N VAL A 9 19.50 3.18 -7.00
CA VAL A 9 18.60 3.94 -7.87
C VAL A 9 19.03 5.39 -7.93
N CYS A 10 19.47 5.83 -9.11
CA CYS A 10 19.77 7.23 -9.40
C CYS A 10 18.59 7.93 -10.09
N VAL A 11 18.18 9.09 -9.58
CA VAL A 11 17.05 9.87 -10.09
C VAL A 11 17.51 11.24 -10.57
N GLY A 12 17.17 11.60 -11.80
CA GLY A 12 17.48 12.90 -12.42
C GLY A 12 16.22 13.66 -12.85
N VAL A 13 15.54 14.29 -11.89
CA VAL A 13 14.28 15.03 -12.12
C VAL A 13 14.47 16.55 -12.27
N SER A 14 15.64 17.07 -11.94
CA SER A 14 15.92 18.51 -11.94
C SER A 14 15.67 19.18 -13.30
N ARG A 15 14.81 20.21 -13.29
CA ARG A 15 14.42 21.09 -14.40
C ARG A 15 13.79 20.41 -15.62
N LYS A 16 13.36 19.16 -15.49
CA LYS A 16 12.77 18.37 -16.57
C LYS A 16 11.46 18.99 -17.08
N SER A 17 11.18 18.77 -18.36
CA SER A 17 10.00 19.33 -19.06
C SER A 17 8.67 18.94 -18.43
N PHE A 18 8.56 17.73 -17.86
CA PHE A 18 7.33 17.29 -17.18
C PHE A 18 6.97 18.19 -15.98
N ILE A 19 7.97 18.74 -15.28
CA ILE A 19 7.76 19.68 -14.18
C ILE A 19 7.16 20.98 -14.72
N GLY A 20 7.68 21.44 -15.87
CA GLY A 20 7.13 22.58 -16.59
C GLY A 20 5.68 22.35 -17.01
N ALA A 21 5.37 21.17 -17.54
CA ALA A 21 4.00 20.82 -17.95
C ALA A 21 3.02 20.78 -16.77
N ILE A 22 3.43 20.26 -15.61
CA ILE A 22 2.59 20.19 -14.41
C ILE A 22 2.31 21.59 -13.83
N LEU A 23 3.30 22.47 -13.83
CA LEU A 23 3.24 23.77 -13.16
C LEU A 23 2.93 24.94 -14.10
N GLY A 24 2.82 24.70 -15.41
CA GLY A 24 2.68 25.76 -16.41
C GLY A 24 3.92 26.66 -16.53
N LEU A 25 5.12 26.08 -16.46
CA LEU A 25 6.40 26.81 -16.48
C LEU A 25 7.23 26.50 -17.73
N ASP A 26 7.38 27.51 -18.58
CA ASP A 26 8.06 27.38 -19.88
C ASP A 26 9.58 27.28 -19.75
N ARG A 27 10.20 28.08 -18.87
CA ARG A 27 11.66 28.13 -18.75
C ARG A 27 12.18 27.11 -17.73
N PRO A 28 13.29 26.40 -18.01
CA PRO A 28 13.88 25.44 -17.08
C PRO A 28 14.27 26.03 -15.72
N GLU A 29 14.74 27.27 -15.68
CA GLU A 29 15.13 27.99 -14.46
C GLU A 29 13.98 28.23 -13.48
N ASP A 30 12.75 28.39 -13.97
CA ASP A 30 11.58 28.61 -13.12
C ASP A 30 11.13 27.33 -12.39
N ARG A 31 11.66 26.16 -12.80
CA ARG A 31 11.24 24.83 -12.30
C ARG A 31 11.93 24.41 -11.01
N LEU A 32 12.64 25.30 -10.32
CA LEU A 32 13.39 24.99 -9.11
C LEU A 32 12.51 24.30 -8.06
N TYR A 33 11.40 24.91 -7.66
CA TYR A 33 10.54 24.37 -6.60
C TYR A 33 9.90 23.02 -6.96
N GLY A 34 9.47 22.86 -8.21
CA GLY A 34 8.98 21.56 -8.70
C GLY A 34 10.06 20.48 -8.73
N SER A 35 11.31 20.86 -9.04
CA SER A 35 12.47 19.97 -9.03
C SER A 35 12.83 19.49 -7.64
N ILE A 36 12.84 20.41 -6.67
CA ILE A 36 13.06 20.15 -5.26
C ILE A 36 11.98 19.21 -4.72
N ALA A 37 10.70 19.50 -5.02
CA ALA A 37 9.58 18.67 -4.61
C ALA A 37 9.67 17.24 -5.18
N ALA A 38 9.97 17.10 -6.47
CA ALA A 38 10.15 15.80 -7.12
C ALA A 38 11.34 15.02 -6.52
N ALA A 39 12.45 15.70 -6.23
CA ALA A 39 13.61 15.09 -5.58
C ALA A 39 13.29 14.60 -4.15
N ALA A 40 12.59 15.40 -3.34
CA ALA A 40 12.16 15.01 -2.01
C ALA A 40 11.27 13.75 -2.02
N VAL A 41 10.30 13.70 -2.94
CA VAL A 41 9.45 12.51 -3.12
C VAL A 41 10.27 11.30 -3.55
N ALA A 42 11.24 11.47 -4.46
CA ALA A 42 12.11 10.39 -4.89
C ALA A 42 12.94 9.81 -3.72
N VAL A 43 13.51 10.67 -2.87
CA VAL A 43 14.27 10.28 -1.66
C VAL A 43 13.37 9.60 -0.63
N TYR A 44 12.18 10.15 -0.38
CA TYR A 44 11.17 9.51 0.47
C TYR A 44 10.76 8.13 -0.08
N CYS A 45 10.75 7.99 -1.41
CA CYS A 45 10.54 6.72 -2.11
C CYS A 45 11.76 5.79 -2.14
N GLY A 46 12.90 6.21 -1.57
CA GLY A 46 14.09 5.39 -1.44
C GLY A 46 15.09 5.52 -2.59
N ALA A 47 15.09 6.61 -3.37
CA ALA A 47 16.20 6.89 -4.28
C ALA A 47 17.52 6.94 -3.50
N ASP A 48 18.56 6.32 -4.06
CA ASP A 48 19.89 6.23 -3.42
C ASP A 48 20.81 7.37 -3.91
N VAL A 49 20.56 7.89 -5.12
CA VAL A 49 21.30 9.04 -5.69
C VAL A 49 20.33 10.02 -6.35
N VAL A 50 20.54 11.32 -6.13
CA VAL A 50 19.80 12.40 -6.80
C VAL A 50 20.76 13.22 -7.67
N ARG A 51 20.52 13.24 -8.98
CA ARG A 51 21.21 14.11 -9.94
C ARG A 51 20.45 15.42 -10.07
N THR A 52 21.10 16.54 -9.76
CA THR A 52 20.49 17.87 -9.75
C THR A 52 21.42 18.95 -10.30
N HIS A 53 20.84 20.04 -10.81
CA HIS A 53 21.55 21.27 -11.14
C HIS A 53 21.66 22.22 -9.93
N ASP A 54 20.70 22.13 -9.00
CA ASP A 54 20.50 23.05 -7.89
C ASP A 54 20.90 22.36 -6.58
N VAL A 55 22.21 22.22 -6.37
CA VAL A 55 22.79 21.30 -5.37
C VAL A 55 22.39 21.69 -3.94
N ARG A 56 22.49 22.97 -3.59
CA ARG A 56 22.26 23.44 -2.21
C ARG A 56 20.80 23.22 -1.79
N GLU A 57 19.87 23.64 -2.63
CA GLU A 57 18.44 23.57 -2.40
C GLU A 57 17.95 22.12 -2.38
N THR A 58 18.47 21.30 -3.31
CA THR A 58 18.16 19.87 -3.35
C THR A 58 18.69 19.16 -2.10
N LEU A 59 19.89 19.51 -1.61
CA LEU A 59 20.45 18.92 -0.39
C LEU A 59 19.56 19.18 0.84
N HIS A 60 19.00 20.39 0.98
CA HIS A 60 18.07 20.69 2.07
C HIS A 60 16.83 19.81 2.01
N ALA A 61 16.27 19.63 0.81
CA ALA A 61 15.10 18.79 0.60
C ALA A 61 15.38 17.30 0.84
N VAL A 62 16.55 16.81 0.41
CA VAL A 62 17.03 15.44 0.70
C VAL A 62 17.05 15.21 2.21
N ARG A 63 17.69 16.10 2.98
CA ARG A 63 17.81 15.96 4.45
C ARG A 63 16.44 15.91 5.14
N VAL A 64 15.53 16.79 4.73
CA VAL A 64 14.16 16.81 5.28
C VAL A 64 13.41 15.54 4.89
N ALA A 65 13.49 15.11 3.63
CA ALA A 65 12.84 13.89 3.16
C ALA A 65 13.36 12.63 3.86
N GLU A 66 14.67 12.54 4.11
CA GLU A 66 15.28 11.44 4.88
C GLU A 66 14.79 11.44 6.33
N ALA A 67 14.74 12.60 6.98
CA ALA A 67 14.23 12.72 8.34
C ALA A 67 12.75 12.31 8.44
N ILE A 68 11.92 12.74 7.48
CA ILE A 68 10.49 12.39 7.41
C ILE A 68 10.29 10.90 7.11
N ARG A 69 11.11 10.31 6.21
CA ARG A 69 11.07 8.87 5.91
C ARG A 69 11.29 8.03 7.18
N GLY A 70 11.96 8.62 8.16
CA GLY A 70 12.28 8.00 9.44
C GLY A 70 13.48 7.06 9.33
N SER A 71 14.19 6.93 10.44
CA SER A 71 15.18 5.89 10.64
C SER A 71 14.49 4.57 10.99
N LEU A 72 15.03 3.45 10.50
CA LEU A 72 14.64 2.13 11.00
C LEU A 72 14.90 2.12 12.51
N LYS A 73 13.84 1.91 13.30
CA LYS A 73 13.97 1.79 14.75
C LYS A 73 14.51 0.39 15.05
N ALA A 74 15.65 0.32 15.74
CA ALA A 74 16.25 -0.93 16.16
C ALA A 74 16.23 -1.04 17.70
N VAL A 75 15.99 -2.24 18.20
CA VAL A 75 16.09 -2.58 19.62
C VAL A 75 17.08 -3.73 19.76
N LYS A 76 18.03 -3.63 20.68
CA LYS A 76 19.02 -4.67 20.97
C LYS A 76 18.76 -5.31 22.32
N ALA A 77 18.76 -6.63 22.35
CA ALA A 77 18.64 -7.45 23.56
C ALA A 77 19.67 -8.58 23.50
N GLY A 78 20.80 -8.39 24.21
CA GLY A 78 21.93 -9.31 24.13
C GLY A 78 22.52 -9.40 22.72
N SER A 79 22.50 -10.60 22.13
CA SER A 79 22.97 -10.87 20.76
C SER A 79 21.90 -10.61 19.68
N VAL A 80 20.67 -10.32 20.05
CA VAL A 80 19.56 -10.13 19.10
C VAL A 80 19.33 -8.65 18.83
N GLU A 81 19.26 -8.27 17.55
CA GLU A 81 18.82 -6.95 17.09
C GLU A 81 17.50 -7.08 16.33
N CYS A 82 16.49 -6.31 16.75
CA CYS A 82 15.16 -6.29 16.16
C CYS A 82 14.93 -4.93 15.47
N TYR A 83 14.58 -4.96 14.19
CA TYR A 83 14.28 -3.76 13.41
C TYR A 83 12.78 -3.65 13.15
N VAL A 84 12.17 -2.53 13.53
CA VAL A 84 10.79 -2.21 13.17
C VAL A 84 10.77 -1.70 11.73
N LEU A 85 10.27 -2.54 10.83
CA LEU A 85 10.16 -2.19 9.42
C LEU A 85 8.89 -1.37 9.17
N PRO A 86 8.94 -0.35 8.30
CA PRO A 86 7.73 0.30 7.82
C PRO A 86 6.90 -0.67 6.96
N PRO A 87 5.63 -0.35 6.64
CA PRO A 87 4.86 -1.11 5.67
C PRO A 87 5.63 -1.29 4.36
N LEU A 88 5.87 -2.55 3.99
CA LEU A 88 6.64 -2.88 2.79
C LEU A 88 5.72 -3.04 1.58
N LEU A 89 6.22 -2.62 0.43
CA LEU A 89 5.66 -3.05 -0.85
C LEU A 89 6.06 -4.51 -1.11
N GLU A 90 5.29 -5.21 -1.95
CA GLU A 90 5.55 -6.62 -2.29
C GLU A 90 6.97 -6.82 -2.83
N GLY A 91 7.45 -5.91 -3.70
CA GLY A 91 8.82 -5.96 -4.22
C GLY A 91 9.91 -5.76 -3.16
N ASP A 92 9.71 -4.80 -2.24
CA ASP A 92 10.67 -4.51 -1.16
C ASP A 92 10.75 -5.70 -0.17
N ALA A 93 9.61 -6.35 0.10
CA ALA A 93 9.56 -7.55 0.92
C ALA A 93 10.23 -8.76 0.24
N LEU A 94 10.02 -8.95 -1.05
CA LEU A 94 10.66 -10.00 -1.82
C LEU A 94 12.19 -9.87 -1.79
N GLU A 95 12.72 -8.67 -1.99
CA GLU A 95 14.16 -8.37 -1.90
C GLU A 95 14.71 -8.69 -0.50
N LEU A 96 14.00 -8.26 0.55
CA LEU A 96 14.38 -8.56 1.94
C LEU A 96 14.47 -10.07 2.19
N PHE A 97 13.46 -10.85 1.76
CA PHE A 97 13.44 -12.30 1.94
C PHE A 97 14.56 -12.99 1.16
N THR A 98 14.83 -12.56 -0.07
CA THR A 98 15.98 -13.04 -0.84
C THR A 98 17.30 -12.74 -0.13
N ARG A 99 17.46 -11.53 0.42
CA ARG A 99 18.70 -11.12 1.12
C ARG A 99 18.99 -11.95 2.36
N ILE A 100 17.96 -12.38 3.09
CA ILE A 100 18.12 -13.27 4.26
C ILE A 100 18.23 -14.76 3.87
N GLY A 101 18.23 -15.08 2.58
CA GLY A 101 18.41 -16.45 2.07
C GLY A 101 17.15 -17.32 2.07
N CYS A 102 15.95 -16.73 2.07
CA CYS A 102 14.71 -17.51 1.94
C CYS A 102 14.57 -18.18 0.56
N HIS A 103 13.93 -19.35 0.52
CA HIS A 103 13.66 -20.08 -0.72
C HIS A 103 12.76 -19.25 -1.68
N PRO A 104 13.06 -19.18 -3.00
CA PRO A 104 12.39 -18.26 -3.93
C PRO A 104 10.86 -18.36 -3.95
N VAL A 105 10.32 -19.59 -3.89
CA VAL A 105 8.86 -19.83 -3.85
C VAL A 105 8.26 -19.29 -2.55
N GLY A 106 8.94 -19.50 -1.43
CA GLY A 106 8.52 -19.00 -0.12
C GLY A 106 8.54 -17.47 -0.08
N SER A 107 9.61 -16.85 -0.58
CA SER A 107 9.75 -15.40 -0.67
C SER A 107 8.61 -14.76 -1.48
N THR A 108 8.21 -15.38 -2.59
CA THR A 108 7.10 -14.91 -3.44
C THR A 108 5.73 -15.02 -2.75
N ILE A 109 5.49 -16.10 -2.01
CA ILE A 109 4.24 -16.27 -1.26
C ILE A 109 4.19 -15.30 -0.08
N MET A 110 5.30 -15.11 0.62
CA MET A 110 5.39 -14.27 1.80
C MET A 110 5.37 -12.78 1.46
N SER A 111 5.92 -12.36 0.32
CA SER A 111 5.94 -10.95 -0.09
C SER A 111 4.53 -10.38 -0.23
N ARG A 112 3.57 -11.19 -0.69
CA ARG A 112 2.14 -10.83 -0.77
C ARG A 112 1.48 -10.61 0.59
N LYS A 113 2.07 -11.13 1.67
CA LYS A 113 1.60 -10.95 3.05
C LYS A 113 2.25 -9.76 3.75
N ALA A 114 3.32 -9.19 3.18
CA ALA A 114 4.07 -8.10 3.81
C ALA A 114 3.33 -6.76 3.81
N ARG A 115 2.32 -6.61 2.95
CA ARG A 115 1.51 -5.40 2.86
C ARG A 115 0.14 -5.59 3.51
N HIS A 116 -0.17 -4.69 4.43
CA HIS A 116 -1.48 -4.60 5.05
C HIS A 116 -2.33 -3.53 4.36
N TYR A 117 -3.59 -3.86 4.11
CA TYR A 117 -4.60 -3.01 3.49
C TYR A 117 -5.62 -2.66 4.55
N ILE A 118 -5.99 -1.38 4.60
CA ILE A 118 -7.13 -0.88 5.36
C ILE A 118 -8.08 -0.27 4.34
N LEU A 119 -9.27 -0.84 4.20
CA LEU A 119 -10.27 -0.44 3.22
C LEU A 119 -11.53 0.02 3.95
N LEU A 120 -12.02 1.21 3.60
CA LEU A 120 -13.32 1.71 4.00
C LEU A 120 -14.31 1.40 2.87
N LEU A 121 -15.28 0.55 3.16
CA LEU A 121 -16.32 0.11 2.25
C LEU A 121 -17.61 0.82 2.65
N LYS A 122 -18.17 1.62 1.76
CA LYS A 122 -19.40 2.37 2.01
C LYS A 122 -20.60 1.68 1.38
N GLY A 123 -21.76 1.84 2.00
CA GLY A 123 -23.02 1.36 1.44
C GLY A 123 -23.20 -0.15 1.50
N VAL A 124 -22.61 -0.82 2.51
CA VAL A 124 -22.73 -2.27 2.68
C VAL A 124 -23.99 -2.59 3.47
N SER A 125 -24.86 -3.45 2.96
CA SER A 125 -26.08 -3.86 3.67
C SER A 125 -25.75 -4.67 4.93
N SER A 126 -26.57 -4.55 5.99
CA SER A 126 -26.34 -5.23 7.28
C SER A 126 -26.05 -6.74 7.15
N PRO A 127 -26.79 -7.52 6.34
CA PRO A 127 -26.53 -8.96 6.20
C PRO A 127 -25.18 -9.23 5.53
N VAL A 128 -24.85 -8.46 4.50
CA VAL A 128 -23.57 -8.59 3.78
C VAL A 128 -22.40 -8.14 4.65
N ALA A 129 -22.58 -7.12 5.49
CA ALA A 129 -21.58 -6.67 6.45
C ALA A 129 -21.25 -7.76 7.50
N ASN A 130 -22.27 -8.47 7.99
CA ASN A 130 -22.07 -9.59 8.91
C ASN A 130 -21.33 -10.75 8.25
N VAL A 131 -21.71 -11.13 7.03
CA VAL A 131 -21.01 -12.17 6.26
C VAL A 131 -19.57 -11.75 5.97
N LEU A 132 -19.34 -10.53 5.50
CA LEU A 132 -18.00 -9.99 5.26
C LEU A 132 -17.14 -10.08 6.52
N LYS A 133 -17.71 -9.74 7.69
CA LYS A 133 -16.98 -9.84 8.95
C LYS A 133 -16.57 -11.27 9.26
N GLN A 134 -17.47 -12.23 9.09
CA GLN A 134 -17.16 -13.65 9.30
C GLN A 134 -16.09 -14.16 8.33
N GLU A 135 -16.19 -13.84 7.05
CA GLU A 135 -15.21 -14.25 6.02
C GLU A 135 -13.83 -13.62 6.26
N MET A 136 -13.78 -12.34 6.66
CA MET A 136 -12.52 -11.67 7.01
C MET A 136 -11.85 -12.36 8.21
N LEU A 137 -12.59 -12.64 9.27
CA LEU A 137 -12.08 -13.35 10.46
C LEU A 137 -11.62 -14.76 10.10
N ALA A 138 -12.38 -15.50 9.30
CA ALA A 138 -12.02 -16.84 8.84
C ALA A 138 -10.74 -16.84 7.98
N ALA A 139 -10.52 -15.79 7.19
CA ALA A 139 -9.29 -15.62 6.43
C ALA A 139 -8.09 -15.18 7.32
N GLY A 140 -8.32 -14.80 8.57
CA GLY A 140 -7.34 -14.27 9.51
C GLY A 140 -7.06 -12.76 9.36
N GLY A 141 -7.96 -12.04 8.69
CA GLY A 141 -7.99 -10.57 8.70
C GLY A 141 -9.03 -10.05 9.69
N GLU A 142 -9.33 -8.76 9.61
CA GLU A 142 -10.23 -8.07 10.54
C GLU A 142 -11.30 -7.29 9.80
N ALA A 143 -12.46 -7.15 10.43
CA ALA A 143 -13.57 -6.35 9.93
C ALA A 143 -14.33 -5.67 11.06
N ALA A 144 -14.37 -4.34 11.02
CA ALA A 144 -15.16 -3.51 11.91
C ALA A 144 -16.47 -3.11 11.21
N ILE A 145 -17.59 -3.44 11.86
CA ILE A 145 -18.95 -3.10 11.42
C ILE A 145 -19.67 -2.35 12.54
N PRO A 146 -20.62 -1.45 12.24
CA PRO A 146 -21.43 -0.79 13.27
C PRO A 146 -22.23 -1.81 14.10
N ALA A 147 -22.39 -1.55 15.39
CA ALA A 147 -23.11 -2.45 16.30
C ALA A 147 -24.54 -2.76 15.82
N VAL A 148 -25.21 -1.77 15.23
CA VAL A 148 -26.57 -1.91 14.68
C VAL A 148 -26.65 -2.93 13.53
N ALA A 149 -25.55 -3.17 12.80
CA ALA A 149 -25.53 -4.13 11.70
C ALA A 149 -25.67 -5.59 12.21
N LEU A 150 -25.32 -5.86 13.48
CA LEU A 150 -25.42 -7.19 14.10
C LEU A 150 -26.87 -7.65 14.30
N VAL A 151 -27.79 -6.70 14.47
CA VAL A 151 -29.20 -6.99 14.81
C VAL A 151 -30.02 -7.37 13.56
N GLY A 152 -29.41 -7.27 12.37
CA GLY A 152 -30.07 -7.57 11.08
C GLY A 152 -30.84 -6.36 10.51
N GLY A 153 -31.53 -6.58 9.39
CA GLY A 153 -32.21 -5.53 8.62
C GLY A 153 -31.56 -5.28 7.25
N ARG A 154 -32.01 -4.23 6.56
CA ARG A 154 -31.49 -3.80 5.23
C ARG A 154 -30.91 -2.39 5.25
N GLN A 155 -30.36 -1.99 6.39
CA GLN A 155 -29.69 -0.71 6.51
C GLN A 155 -28.32 -0.76 5.83
N LEU A 156 -27.88 0.38 5.29
CA LEU A 156 -26.58 0.52 4.67
C LEU A 156 -25.59 1.09 5.69
N HIS A 157 -24.38 0.55 5.68
CA HIS A 157 -23.35 0.87 6.65
C HIS A 157 -21.99 1.07 6.00
N ASP A 158 -21.16 1.84 6.68
CA ASP A 158 -19.73 1.92 6.42
C ASP A 158 -19.04 0.78 7.20
N VAL A 159 -18.20 0.03 6.51
CA VAL A 159 -17.47 -1.13 7.04
C VAL A 159 -15.98 -0.93 6.79
N VAL A 160 -15.16 -1.17 7.81
CA VAL A 160 -13.70 -1.15 7.65
C VAL A 160 -13.18 -2.57 7.66
N VAL A 161 -12.42 -2.96 6.65
CA VAL A 161 -11.70 -4.23 6.62
C VAL A 161 -10.20 -4.00 6.65
N MET A 162 -9.49 -4.86 7.37
CA MET A 162 -8.04 -4.82 7.50
C MET A 162 -7.45 -6.20 7.20
N GLY A 163 -6.53 -6.29 6.25
CA GLY A 163 -6.00 -7.58 5.83
C GLY A 163 -4.85 -7.48 4.84
N THR A 164 -4.17 -8.60 4.62
CA THR A 164 -3.16 -8.75 3.57
C THR A 164 -3.81 -9.04 2.23
N ARG A 165 -3.05 -8.89 1.14
CA ARG A 165 -3.53 -9.22 -0.21
C ARG A 165 -4.08 -10.64 -0.31
N SER A 166 -3.33 -11.62 0.21
CA SER A 166 -3.74 -13.04 0.21
C SER A 166 -5.00 -13.31 1.04
N GLN A 167 -5.30 -12.47 2.04
CA GLN A 167 -6.55 -12.57 2.80
C GLN A 167 -7.71 -12.00 2.01
N LEU A 168 -7.54 -10.80 1.43
CA LEU A 168 -8.57 -10.17 0.60
C LEU A 168 -8.95 -11.00 -0.62
N GLU A 169 -7.97 -11.60 -1.32
CA GLU A 169 -8.21 -12.48 -2.47
C GLU A 169 -9.10 -13.68 -2.07
N ARG A 170 -8.81 -14.34 -0.95
CA ARG A 170 -9.63 -15.45 -0.42
C ARG A 170 -11.05 -15.00 -0.06
N VAL A 171 -11.20 -13.81 0.51
CA VAL A 171 -12.52 -13.26 0.85
C VAL A 171 -13.32 -12.93 -0.40
N VAL A 172 -12.68 -12.33 -1.42
CA VAL A 172 -13.32 -12.05 -2.72
C VAL A 172 -13.86 -13.32 -3.36
N GLU A 173 -13.10 -14.42 -3.34
CA GLU A 173 -13.57 -15.73 -3.84
C GLU A 173 -14.83 -16.20 -3.10
N LYS A 174 -14.85 -16.06 -1.77
CA LYS A 174 -16.00 -16.44 -0.93
C LYS A 174 -17.21 -15.55 -1.17
N LEU A 175 -17.04 -14.25 -1.33
CA LEU A 175 -18.12 -13.33 -1.67
C LEU A 175 -18.72 -13.65 -3.06
N LYS A 176 -17.87 -13.96 -4.05
CA LYS A 176 -18.32 -14.41 -5.38
C LYS A 176 -19.11 -15.72 -5.32
N LEU A 177 -18.76 -16.63 -4.40
CA LEU A 177 -19.54 -17.85 -4.14
C LEU A 177 -20.88 -17.51 -3.49
N ASN A 178 -20.89 -16.68 -2.44
CA ASN A 178 -22.13 -16.25 -1.76
C ASN A 178 -23.11 -15.55 -2.73
N ALA A 179 -22.59 -14.77 -3.69
CA ALA A 179 -23.41 -14.16 -4.72
C ALA A 179 -24.19 -15.16 -5.58
N LYS A 180 -23.69 -16.40 -5.74
CA LYS A 180 -24.39 -17.46 -6.52
C LYS A 180 -25.54 -18.08 -5.74
N TYR A 181 -25.43 -18.16 -4.42
CA TYR A 181 -26.39 -18.86 -3.56
C TYR A 181 -27.43 -17.93 -2.93
N ALA A 182 -27.08 -16.65 -2.72
CA ALA A 182 -27.97 -15.68 -2.10
C ALA A 182 -28.71 -14.84 -3.15
N GLU A 183 -29.77 -15.39 -3.74
CA GLU A 183 -30.53 -14.74 -4.83
C GLU A 183 -30.91 -13.27 -4.52
N THR A 184 -31.35 -12.99 -3.29
CA THR A 184 -31.81 -11.64 -2.88
C THR A 184 -30.70 -10.65 -2.52
N LEU A 185 -29.44 -11.10 -2.43
CA LEU A 185 -28.26 -10.29 -2.09
C LEU A 185 -27.12 -10.45 -3.11
N SER A 186 -27.38 -11.14 -4.23
CA SER A 186 -26.38 -11.47 -5.24
C SER A 186 -25.66 -10.23 -5.78
N GLY A 187 -26.42 -9.16 -6.04
CA GLY A 187 -25.89 -7.87 -6.48
C GLY A 187 -24.94 -7.25 -5.45
N ASP A 188 -25.36 -7.17 -4.18
CA ASP A 188 -24.56 -6.60 -3.09
C ASP A 188 -23.22 -7.34 -2.93
N PHE A 189 -23.24 -8.69 -2.93
CA PHE A 189 -22.02 -9.49 -2.84
C PHE A 189 -21.09 -9.30 -4.03
N THR A 190 -21.64 -9.24 -5.24
CA THR A 190 -20.86 -9.05 -6.47
C THR A 190 -20.19 -7.67 -6.49
N GLN A 191 -20.94 -6.61 -6.18
CA GLN A 191 -20.42 -5.25 -6.12
C GLN A 191 -19.33 -5.10 -5.06
N LEU A 192 -19.54 -5.69 -3.88
CA LEU A 192 -18.56 -5.69 -2.80
C LEU A 192 -17.27 -6.41 -3.19
N ALA A 193 -17.39 -7.59 -3.80
CA ALA A 193 -16.25 -8.37 -4.27
C ALA A 193 -15.42 -7.59 -5.30
N GLU A 194 -16.09 -6.97 -6.28
CA GLU A 194 -15.43 -6.12 -7.28
C GLU A 194 -14.74 -4.91 -6.65
N ALA A 195 -15.37 -4.25 -5.68
CA ALA A 195 -14.80 -3.08 -5.01
C ALA A 195 -13.50 -3.45 -4.27
N ILE A 196 -13.48 -4.58 -3.55
CA ILE A 196 -12.30 -5.07 -2.84
C ILE A 196 -11.19 -5.48 -3.83
N GLU A 197 -11.55 -6.17 -4.91
CA GLU A 197 -10.63 -6.61 -5.96
C GLU A 197 -9.94 -5.41 -6.63
N LYS A 198 -10.73 -4.43 -7.10
CA LYS A 198 -10.22 -3.18 -7.70
C LYS A 198 -9.35 -2.39 -6.71
N ALA A 199 -9.76 -2.31 -5.44
CA ALA A 199 -8.96 -1.62 -4.41
C ALA A 199 -7.60 -2.28 -4.15
N ALA A 200 -7.53 -3.61 -4.23
CA ALA A 200 -6.28 -4.36 -4.09
C ALA A 200 -5.32 -4.09 -5.28
N GLU A 201 -5.86 -3.81 -6.47
CA GLU A 201 -5.10 -3.49 -7.68
C GLU A 201 -4.60 -2.05 -7.73
N LEU A 202 -5.40 -1.07 -7.29
CA LEU A 202 -5.06 0.36 -7.29
C LEU A 202 -3.79 0.72 -6.50
N LYS A 203 -3.37 -0.17 -5.60
CA LYS A 203 -2.20 0.04 -4.76
C LYS A 203 -0.93 -0.64 -5.28
N ARG A 204 -0.93 -1.27 -6.47
CA ARG A 204 0.28 -1.90 -7.05
C ARG A 204 1.46 -0.94 -7.19
#